data_AF-A0A7V9D377-F1
#
_entry.id   AF-A0A7V9D377-F1
#
_cell.length_a   1.000
_cell.length_b   1.000
_cell.length_c   1.000
_cell.angle_alpha   90.00
_cell.angle_beta   90.00
_cell.angle_gamma   90.00
#
_symmetry.space_group_name_H-M   'P 1'
#
loop_
_entity.id
_entity.type
_entity.pdbx_description
1 polymer ?
#
loop_
_entity_poly.entity_id
_entity_poly.type
_entity_poly.pdbx_seq_one_letter_code
_entity_poly.pdbx_strand_id
1 'polypeptide(L)' 'MTTVPLPPVLIVGLGLIGGSVGLRLREGGVLVRGVSRSQETLDRALERGAIQGGSLDLAREVPQAGLILVAAPTRTS' A
#
# COMPACT_ATOMS: atom_id res chain seq x y z
N MET A 1 7.25 17.75 22.68
CA MET A 1 7.21 16.31 22.36
C MET A 1 7.38 16.18 20.86
N THR A 2 8.52 15.69 20.39
CA THR A 2 8.78 15.51 18.94
C THR A 2 8.24 14.14 18.55
N THR A 3 7.17 14.10 17.75
CA THR A 3 6.65 12.83 17.22
C THR A 3 7.62 12.33 16.16
N VAL A 4 8.12 11.09 16.31
CA VAL A 4 8.87 10.43 15.24
C VAL A 4 7.87 10.09 14.13
N PRO A 5 8.07 10.57 12.89
CA PRO A 5 7.18 10.23 11.79
C PRO A 5 7.23 8.71 11.56
N LEU A 6 6.05 8.09 11.52
CA LEU A 6 5.95 6.66 11.28
C LEU A 6 6.47 6.35 9.87
N PRO A 7 7.38 5.37 9.71
CA PRO A 7 7.78 4.91 8.39
C PRO A 7 6.56 4.41 7.60
N PRO A 8 6.56 4.54 6.26
CA PRO A 8 5.40 4.18 5.44
C PRO A 8 4.91 2.75 5.63
N VAL A 9 3.60 2.56 5.49
CA VAL A 9 2.98 1.23 5.40
C VAL A 9 2.98 0.79 3.94
N LEU A 10 3.52 -0.39 3.65
CA LEU A 10 3.44 -1.01 2.34
C LEU A 10 2.31 -2.03 2.28
N ILE A 11 1.40 -1.90 1.32
CA ILE A 11 0.33 -2.86 1.07
C ILE A 11 0.68 -3.70 -0.17
N VAL A 12 0.85 -5.00 0.02
CA VAL A 12 1.06 -5.97 -1.06
C VAL A 12 -0.30 -6.59 -1.44
N GLY A 13 -0.84 -6.19 -2.58
CA GLY A 13 -2.18 -6.55 -3.03
C GLY A 13 -3.20 -5.45 -2.75
N LEU A 14 -3.56 -4.68 -3.79
CA LEU A 14 -4.43 -3.50 -3.71
C LEU A 14 -5.88 -3.79 -4.15
N GLY A 15 -6.36 -5.01 -3.88
CA GLY A 15 -7.74 -5.40 -4.12
C GLY A 15 -8.72 -4.82 -3.10
N LEU A 16 -9.87 -5.46 -2.90
CA LEU A 16 -10.90 -4.99 -1.96
C LEU A 16 -10.36 -4.75 -0.53
N ILE A 17 -9.59 -5.70 0.00
CA ILE A 17 -9.05 -5.62 1.37
C ILE A 17 -7.94 -4.56 1.44
N GLY A 18 -6.89 -4.70 0.61
CA GLY A 18 -5.75 -3.78 0.64
C GLY A 18 -6.14 -2.34 0.34
N GLY A 19 -7.03 -2.12 -0.62
CA GLY A 19 -7.54 -0.78 -0.95
C GLY A 19 -8.35 -0.16 0.18
N SER A 20 -9.23 -0.93 0.83
CA SER A 20 -10.03 -0.45 1.98
C SER A 20 -9.16 -0.05 3.17
N VAL A 21 -8.17 -0.89 3.51
CA VAL A 21 -7.21 -0.58 4.58
C VAL A 21 -6.36 0.64 4.22
N GLY A 22 -5.89 0.72 2.97
CA GLY A 22 -5.15 1.88 2.48
C GLY A 22 -5.92 3.19 2.68
N LEU A 23 -7.20 3.24 2.29
CA LEU A 23 -8.04 4.42 2.49
C LEU A 23 -8.15 4.84 3.96
N ARG A 24 -8.37 3.90 4.87
CA ARG A 24 -8.47 4.20 6.32
C ARG A 24 -7.15 4.69 6.91
N LEU A 25 -6.03 4.09 6.50
CA LEU A 25 -4.68 4.54 6.92
C LEU A 25 -4.39 5.96 6.41
N ARG A 26 -4.81 6.25 5.18
CA ARG A 26 -4.69 7.58 4.56
C ARG A 26 -5.50 8.64 5.28
N GLU A 27 -6.73 8.33 5.68
CA GLU A 27 -7.57 9.21 6.51
C GLU A 27 -6.90 9.51 7.87
N GLY A 28 -6.14 8.55 8.41
CA GLY A 28 -5.34 8.72 9.64
C GLY A 28 -4.01 9.45 9.46
N GLY A 29 -3.70 9.96 8.26
CA GLY A 29 -2.45 10.69 7.99
C GLY A 29 -1.21 9.81 7.79
N VAL A 30 -1.39 8.49 7.63
CA VAL A 30 -0.28 7.55 7.42
C VAL A 30 0.18 7.62 5.95
N LEU A 31 1.50 7.52 5.76
CA LEU A 31 2.07 7.32 4.43
C LEU A 31 1.86 5.87 4.01
N VAL A 32 1.15 5.65 2.90
CA VAL A 32 0.81 4.33 2.37
C VAL A 32 1.40 4.17 0.98
N ARG A 33 2.21 3.13 0.83
CA ARG A 33 2.74 2.66 -0.44
C ARG A 33 2.09 1.35 -0.86
N GLY A 34 2.02 1.08 -2.16
CA GLY A 34 1.32 -0.08 -2.70
C GLY A 34 2.13 -0.89 -3.70
N VAL A 35 1.96 -2.20 -3.65
CA VAL A 35 2.42 -3.13 -4.70
C VAL A 35 1.23 -3.90 -5.26
N SER A 36 1.14 -3.92 -6.58
CA SER A 36 0.14 -4.68 -7.33
C SER A 36 0.81 -5.45 -8.47
N ARG A 37 0.14 -6.47 -9.00
CA ARG A 37 0.60 -7.21 -10.19
C ARG A 37 0.16 -6.55 -11.51
N SER A 38 -0.88 -5.71 -11.47
CA SER A 38 -1.36 -4.99 -12.65
C SER A 38 -1.27 -3.49 -12.44
N GLN A 39 -0.87 -2.80 -13.50
CA GLN A 39 -0.82 -1.34 -13.56
C GLN A 39 -2.20 -0.73 -13.32
N GLU A 40 -3.25 -1.31 -13.92
CA GLU A 40 -4.64 -0.86 -13.73
C GLU A 40 -5.04 -0.82 -12.24
N THR A 41 -4.70 -1.85 -11.46
CA THR A 41 -5.03 -1.87 -10.02
C THR A 41 -4.20 -0.85 -9.25
N LEU A 42 -2.93 -0.62 -9.65
CA LEU A 42 -2.08 0.41 -9.03
C LEU A 42 -2.65 1.81 -9.30
N ASP A 43 -3.01 2.10 -10.55
CA ASP A 43 -3.57 3.39 -10.97
C ASP A 43 -4.89 3.67 -10.25
N ARG A 44 -5.79 2.69 -10.21
CA ARG A 44 -7.07 2.83 -9.47
C ARG A 44 -6.85 3.09 -7.98
N ALA A 45 -5.82 2.51 -7.37
CA ALA A 45 -5.51 2.75 -5.95
C ALA A 45 -4.95 4.16 -5.72
N LEU A 46 -4.15 4.69 -6.66
CA LEU A 46 -3.66 6.06 -6.65
C LEU A 46 -4.82 7.06 -6.84
N GLU A 47 -5.64 6.87 -7.87
CA GLU A 47 -6.79 7.71 -8.20
C GLU A 47 -7.80 7.82 -7.04
N ARG A 48 -8.04 6.69 -6.35
CA ARG A 48 -8.93 6.65 -5.19
C ARG A 48 -8.30 7.20 -3.92
N GLY A 49 -7.01 7.53 -3.95
CA GLY A 49 -6.28 8.03 -2.78
C GLY A 49 -5.98 6.97 -1.72
N ALA A 50 -6.09 5.68 -2.05
CA ALA A 50 -5.78 4.58 -1.14
C ALA A 50 -4.27 4.47 -0.85
N ILE A 51 -3.43 4.95 -1.77
CA ILE A 51 -1.96 5.01 -1.66
C ILE A 51 -1.44 6.35 -2.18
N GLN A 52 -0.27 6.80 -1.72
CA GLN A 52 0.43 7.98 -2.26
C GLN A 52 1.39 7.64 -3.41
N GLY A 53 1.79 6.36 -3.50
CA GLY A 53 2.80 5.89 -4.43
C GLY A 53 2.93 4.38 -4.37
N GLY A 54 3.56 3.80 -5.37
CA GLY A 54 3.73 2.37 -5.43
C GLY A 54 4.34 1.94 -6.75
N SER A 55 4.51 0.62 -6.92
CA SER A 55 5.01 0.05 -8.15
C SER A 55 4.54 -1.39 -8.33
N LEU A 56 4.91 -2.02 -9.46
CA LEU A 56 4.72 -3.45 -9.67
C LEU A 56 5.87 -4.28 -9.08
N ASP A 57 6.93 -3.62 -8.61
CA ASP A 57 8.15 -4.25 -8.10
C ASP A 57 8.17 -4.21 -6.57
N LEU A 58 7.98 -5.38 -5.96
CA LEU A 58 8.03 -5.53 -4.52
C LEU A 58 9.40 -5.15 -3.94
N ALA A 59 10.50 -5.52 -4.62
CA ALA A 59 11.86 -5.27 -4.14
C ALA A 59 12.18 -3.77 -4.07
N ARG A 60 11.56 -2.97 -4.94
CA ARG A 60 11.67 -1.50 -4.92
C ARG A 60 10.96 -0.86 -3.73
N GLU A 61 9.84 -1.44 -3.30
CA GLU A 61 8.93 -0.81 -2.33
C GLU A 61 9.22 -1.24 -0.88
N VAL A 62 9.70 -2.48 -0.67
CA VAL A 62 10.03 -3.03 0.66
C VAL A 62 11.00 -2.14 1.46
N PRO A 63 12.10 -1.60 0.90
CA PRO A 63 13.05 -0.77 1.66
C PRO A 63 12.46 0.52 2.22
N GLN A 64 11.31 0.96 1.69
CA GLN A 64 10.64 2.20 2.11
C GLN A 64 9.59 1.94 3.20
N ALA A 65 9.35 0.67 3.56
CA ALA A 65 8.29 0.28 4.46
C ALA A 65 8.80 0.08 5.89
N GLY A 66 8.07 0.61 6.86
CA GLY A 66 8.24 0.23 8.27
C GLY A 66 7.27 -0.87 8.72
N LEU A 67 6.21 -1.08 7.96
CA LEU A 67 5.23 -2.14 8.16
C LEU A 67 4.77 -2.64 6.78
N ILE A 68 4.66 -3.95 6.62
CA ILE A 68 4.16 -4.58 5.40
C ILE A 68 2.86 -5.31 5.70
N LEU A 69 1.79 -4.93 5.02
CA LEU A 69 0.51 -5.61 5.00
C LEU A 69 0.42 -6.48 3.74
N VAL A 70 0.35 -7.80 3.91
CA VAL A 70 0.13 -8.73 2.80
C VAL A 70 -1.37 -9.01 2.67
N ALA A 71 -1.97 -8.45 1.63
CA ALA A 71 -3.39 -8.58 1.27
C ALA A 71 -3.58 -9.23 -0.12
N ALA A 72 -2.60 -10.04 -0.54
CA ALA A 72 -2.68 -10.87 -1.73
C ALA A 72 -3.41 -12.20 -1.43
N PRO A 73 -4.07 -12.82 -2.42
CA PRO A 73 -4.65 -14.16 -2.27
C PRO A 73 -3.60 -15.18 -1.81
N THR A 74 -3.97 -16.08 -0.89
CA THR A 74 -3.09 -17.13 -0.36
C THR A 74 -2.86 -18.29 -1.35
N ARG A 75 -3.78 -18.47 -2.31
CA ARG A 75 -3.66 -19.36 -3.47
C ARG A 75 -4.28 -18.69 -4.69
N THR A 76 -3.56 -18.67 -5.80
CA THR A 76 -4.15 -18.50 -7.13
C THR A 76 -3.84 -19.81 -7.84
N SER A 77 -4.83 -20.69 -8.00
CA SER A 77 -4.72 -21.87 -8.86
C SER A 77 -4.66 -21.47 -10.32
#